data_AF-A0A9E2CEV3-F1
#
_entry.id   AF-A0A9E2CEV3-F1
#
_cell.length_a   1.000
_cell.length_b   1.000
_cell.length_c   1.000
_cell.angle_alpha   90.00
_cell.angle_beta   90.00
_cell.angle_gamma   90.00
#
_symmetry.space_group_name_H-M   'P 1'
#
loop_
_entity.id
_entity.type
_entity.pdbx_description
1 polymer ?
#
loop_
_entity_poly.entity_id
_entity_poly.type
_entity_poly.pdbx_seq_one_letter_code
_entity_poly.pdbx_strand_id
1 'polypeptide(L)'
;APYARFAEEKARVLEGLYQKANIIREAFKKMDGVECFGRTGAMYLFPRLNKLPSGTGDFAYCMNLLEKTGLCTVNGSGFGQRDGTNHLRIAFLPPRELLDDVLPRWVKFHNEYVNGG
;
A
#
# COMPACT_ATOMS: atom_id res chain seq x y z
N ALA A 1 24.55 14.49 26.10
CA ALA A 1 23.60 14.02 27.12
C ALA A 1 22.68 12.95 26.53
N PRO A 2 22.25 11.92 27.28
CA PRO A 2 21.43 10.81 26.79
C PRO A 2 20.11 11.24 26.11
N TYR A 3 19.52 12.35 26.56
CA TYR A 3 18.30 12.91 25.97
C TYR A 3 18.46 13.37 24.52
N ALA A 4 19.56 14.06 24.20
CA ALA A 4 19.80 14.57 22.84
C ALA A 4 19.91 13.41 21.83
N ARG A 5 20.64 12.35 22.20
CA ARG A 5 20.75 11.14 21.38
C ARG A 5 19.40 10.45 21.20
N PHE A 6 18.61 10.30 22.27
CA PHE A 6 17.26 9.74 22.18
C PHE A 6 16.34 10.56 21.25
N ALA A 7 16.37 11.89 21.37
CA ALA A 7 15.55 12.78 20.55
C ALA A 7 15.90 12.66 19.06
N GLU A 8 17.19 12.60 18.74
CA GLU A 8 17.70 12.41 17.38
C GLU A 8 17.30 11.04 16.81
N GLU A 9 17.51 9.95 17.57
CA GLU A 9 17.14 8.60 17.15
C GLU A 9 15.64 8.48 16.90
N LYS A 10 14.81 9.04 17.80
CA LYS A 10 13.36 9.09 17.65
C LYS A 10 12.95 9.85 16.39
N ALA A 11 13.49 11.06 16.19
CA ALA A 11 13.16 11.88 15.03
C ALA A 11 13.52 11.17 13.72
N ARG A 12 14.70 10.56 13.65
CA ARG A 12 15.17 9.81 12.48
C ARG A 12 14.26 8.62 12.16
N VAL A 13 13.83 7.85 13.15
CA VAL A 13 12.93 6.70 12.94
C VAL A 13 11.56 7.16 12.44
N LEU A 14 10.98 8.19 13.05
CA LEU A 14 9.68 8.72 12.66
C LEU A 14 9.70 9.31 11.24
N GLU A 15 10.75 10.05 10.91
CA GLU A 15 10.96 10.59 9.57
C GLU A 15 11.10 9.47 8.52
N GLY A 16 11.88 8.42 8.83
CA GLY A 16 12.01 7.27 7.94
C GLY A 16 10.68 6.55 7.69
N LEU A 17 9.84 6.38 8.72
CA LEU A 17 8.50 5.80 8.57
C LEU A 17 7.59 6.69 7.72
N TYR A 18 7.64 8.01 7.94
CA TYR A 18 6.85 8.97 7.19
C TYR A 18 7.22 8.98 5.70
N GLN A 19 8.52 8.99 5.39
CA GLN A 19 9.01 8.94 4.01
C GLN A 19 8.55 7.67 3.30
N LYS A 20 8.72 6.50 3.94
CA LYS A 20 8.28 5.21 3.37
C LYS A 20 6.79 5.18 3.06
N ALA A 21 5.96 5.64 3.97
CA ALA A 21 4.53 5.72 3.72
C ALA A 21 4.19 6.69 2.58
N ASN A 22 4.86 7.84 2.49
CA ASN A 22 4.63 8.80 1.41
C ASN A 22 4.96 8.22 0.04
N ILE A 23 6.05 7.47 -0.11
CA ILE A 23 6.42 6.89 -1.42
C ILE A 23 5.37 5.88 -1.89
N ILE A 24 4.82 5.07 -0.97
CA ILE A 24 3.71 4.16 -1.30
C ILE A 24 2.47 4.96 -1.70
N ARG A 25 2.15 6.06 -1.01
CA ARG A 25 1.03 6.94 -1.38
C ARG A 25 1.23 7.58 -2.75
N GLU A 26 2.44 8.03 -3.07
CA GLU A 26 2.76 8.57 -4.41
C GLU A 26 2.66 7.48 -5.49
N ALA A 27 2.97 6.23 -5.18
CA ALA A 27 2.74 5.12 -6.10
C ALA A 27 1.23 4.89 -6.34
N PHE A 28 0.40 4.96 -5.30
CA PHE A 28 -1.06 4.83 -5.45
C PHE A 28 -1.68 5.90 -6.35
N LYS A 29 -1.16 7.13 -6.35
CA LYS A 29 -1.63 8.17 -7.29
C LYS A 29 -1.42 7.82 -8.77
N LYS A 30 -0.55 6.85 -9.07
CA LYS A 30 -0.26 6.37 -10.43
C LYS A 30 -1.11 5.14 -10.80
N MET A 31 -1.95 4.66 -9.88
CA MET A 31 -2.81 3.49 -10.05
C MET A 31 -4.25 3.95 -10.31
N ASP A 32 -4.85 3.46 -11.39
CA ASP A 32 -6.18 3.87 -11.82
C ASP A 32 -7.28 3.40 -10.86
N GLY A 33 -8.04 4.35 -10.30
CA GLY A 33 -9.10 4.05 -9.34
C GLY A 33 -8.60 3.64 -7.97
N VAL A 34 -7.36 3.96 -7.58
CA VAL A 34 -6.86 3.77 -6.21
C VAL A 34 -6.89 5.07 -5.42
N GLU A 35 -7.53 5.05 -4.26
CA GLU A 35 -7.58 6.18 -3.35
C GLU A 35 -7.08 5.77 -1.95
N CYS A 36 -6.13 6.52 -1.40
CA CYS A 36 -5.61 6.27 -0.05
C CYS A 36 -5.95 7.43 0.89
N PHE A 37 -6.96 7.21 1.74
CA PHE A 37 -7.46 8.21 2.68
C PHE A 37 -6.57 8.33 3.93
N GLY A 38 -6.76 9.44 4.66
CA GLY A 38 -6.14 9.66 5.97
C GLY A 38 -4.73 10.24 5.94
N ARG A 39 -4.26 10.66 7.13
CA ARG A 39 -2.88 11.08 7.37
C ARG A 39 -2.01 9.85 7.63
N THR A 40 -0.76 9.91 7.17
CA THR A 40 0.25 8.91 7.50
C THR A 40 0.38 8.78 9.01
N GLY A 41 0.10 7.59 9.55
CA GLY A 41 0.18 7.25 10.96
C GLY A 41 0.22 5.73 11.15
N ALA A 42 0.58 5.26 12.34
CA ALA A 42 0.80 3.84 12.63
C ALA A 42 1.85 3.19 11.71
N MET A 43 1.57 2.00 11.15
CA MET A 43 2.49 1.21 10.32
C MET A 43 1.86 0.67 9.02
N TYR A 44 0.61 1.05 8.73
CA TYR A 44 -0.17 0.50 7.62
C TYR A 44 -0.87 1.59 6.80
N LEU A 45 -1.06 1.32 5.52
CA LEU A 45 -1.96 2.07 4.64
C LEU A 45 -3.12 1.16 4.21
N PHE A 46 -4.28 1.77 4.02
CA PHE A 46 -5.52 1.08 3.65
C PHE A 46 -6.17 1.73 2.42
N PRO A 47 -5.57 1.61 1.22
CA PRO A 47 -6.16 2.15 0.00
C PRO A 47 -7.48 1.45 -0.35
N ARG A 48 -8.39 2.24 -0.90
CA ARG A 48 -9.62 1.78 -1.55
C ARG A 48 -9.36 1.55 -3.04
N LEU A 49 -9.84 0.41 -3.53
CA LEU A 49 -9.85 0.05 -4.94
C LEU A 49 -11.24 0.37 -5.49
N ASN A 50 -11.39 1.53 -6.12
CA ASN A 50 -12.64 1.99 -6.72
C ASN A 50 -12.89 1.37 -8.10
N LYS A 51 -11.84 0.82 -8.73
CA LYS A 51 -11.91 0.15 -10.02
C LYS A 51 -11.34 -1.25 -9.90
N LEU A 52 -12.16 -2.25 -10.22
CA LEU A 52 -11.80 -3.66 -10.33
C LEU A 52 -12.62 -4.29 -11.47
N PRO A 53 -12.12 -5.35 -12.13
CA PRO A 53 -12.89 -6.11 -13.10
C PRO A 53 -14.23 -6.61 -12.53
N SER A 54 -15.26 -6.66 -13.37
CA SER A 54 -16.58 -7.13 -12.95
C SER A 54 -16.53 -8.54 -12.38
N GLY A 55 -17.24 -8.78 -11.28
CA GLY A 55 -17.24 -10.07 -10.59
C GLY A 55 -15.99 -10.37 -9.76
N THR A 56 -15.04 -9.42 -9.65
CA THR A 56 -13.87 -9.55 -8.78
C THR A 56 -14.00 -8.70 -7.51
N GLY A 57 -13.30 -9.12 -6.46
CA GLY A 57 -13.20 -8.38 -5.21
C GLY A 57 -11.75 -8.28 -4.74
N ASP A 58 -11.54 -7.65 -3.59
CA ASP A 58 -10.21 -7.47 -3.00
C ASP A 58 -9.40 -8.75 -2.81
N PHE A 59 -10.03 -9.87 -2.46
CA PHE A 59 -9.35 -11.16 -2.31
C PHE A 59 -8.73 -11.62 -3.64
N ALA A 60 -9.51 -11.59 -4.73
CA ALA A 60 -9.03 -11.97 -6.06
C ALA A 60 -7.90 -11.04 -6.52
N TYR A 61 -8.01 -9.74 -6.26
CA TYR A 61 -6.96 -8.76 -6.54
C TYR A 61 -5.66 -9.09 -5.79
N CYS A 62 -5.73 -9.32 -4.47
CA CYS A 62 -4.57 -9.64 -3.63
C CYS A 62 -3.90 -10.95 -4.05
N MET A 63 -4.67 -11.97 -4.42
CA MET A 63 -4.13 -13.24 -4.93
C MET A 63 -3.42 -13.07 -6.27
N ASN A 64 -4.02 -12.36 -7.22
CA ASN A 64 -3.39 -12.09 -8.52
C ASN A 64 -2.11 -11.25 -8.37
N LEU A 65 -2.13 -10.26 -7.47
CA LEU A 65 -0.95 -9.46 -7.15
C LEU A 65 0.19 -10.36 -6.64
N LEU A 66 -0.13 -11.26 -5.70
CA LEU A 66 0.84 -12.21 -5.15
C LEU A 66 1.41 -13.13 -6.24
N GLU A 67 0.55 -13.74 -7.05
CA GLU A 67 0.95 -14.68 -8.11
C GLU A 67 1.83 -14.03 -9.20
N LYS A 68 1.52 -12.78 -9.57
CA LYS A 68 2.22 -12.09 -10.68
C LYS A 68 3.48 -11.36 -10.24
N THR A 69 3.54 -10.87 -9.01
CA THR A 69 4.61 -9.98 -8.55
C THR A 69 5.39 -10.51 -7.35
N GLY A 70 4.86 -11.53 -6.66
CA GLY A 70 5.35 -11.98 -5.37
C GLY A 70 4.96 -11.07 -4.20
N LEU A 71 4.16 -10.01 -4.43
CA LEU A 71 3.77 -9.07 -3.39
C LEU A 71 2.57 -9.55 -2.59
N CYS A 72 2.82 -9.83 -1.32
CA CYS A 72 1.78 -10.22 -0.38
C CYS A 72 1.16 -8.97 0.28
N THR A 73 -0.16 -8.84 0.14
CA THR A 73 -0.98 -7.83 0.83
C THR A 73 -2.16 -8.53 1.48
N VAL A 74 -2.83 -7.86 2.42
CA VAL A 74 -4.02 -8.43 3.07
C VAL A 74 -5.27 -7.78 2.51
N ASN A 75 -6.23 -8.59 2.04
CA ASN A 75 -7.50 -8.14 1.52
C ASN A 75 -8.36 -7.44 2.60
N GLY A 76 -9.10 -6.41 2.20
CA GLY A 76 -9.95 -5.59 3.07
C GLY A 76 -11.13 -6.35 3.69
N SER A 77 -11.68 -7.33 2.98
CA SER A 77 -12.79 -8.19 3.42
C SER A 77 -12.50 -8.93 4.73
N GLY A 78 -11.23 -9.17 5.08
CA GLY A 78 -10.84 -9.74 6.37
C GLY A 78 -10.92 -8.78 7.57
N PHE A 79 -11.11 -7.48 7.36
CA PHE A 79 -11.14 -6.46 8.41
C PHE A 79 -12.54 -5.89 8.70
N GLY A 80 -13.54 -6.30 7.91
CA GLY A 80 -14.84 -5.62 7.85
C GLY A 80 -14.72 -4.33 7.03
N GLN A 81 -15.40 -4.28 5.88
CA GLN A 81 -15.45 -3.10 5.01
C GLN A 81 -16.89 -2.82 4.61
N ARG A 82 -17.17 -1.60 4.16
CA ARG A 82 -18.51 -1.22 3.69
C ARG A 82 -18.90 -2.04 2.47
N ASP A 83 -20.15 -2.50 2.41
CA ASP A 83 -20.67 -3.22 1.24
C ASP A 83 -20.46 -2.43 -0.06
N GLY A 84 -20.04 -3.15 -1.11
CA GLY A 84 -19.70 -2.57 -2.41
C GLY A 84 -18.37 -1.81 -2.45
N THR A 85 -17.56 -1.87 -1.39
CA THR A 85 -16.20 -1.32 -1.38
C THR A 85 -15.15 -2.43 -1.32
N ASN A 86 -13.97 -2.15 -1.89
CA ASN A 86 -12.84 -3.07 -1.90
C ASN A 86 -11.62 -2.33 -1.37
N HIS A 87 -10.86 -2.97 -0.49
CA HIS A 87 -9.66 -2.40 0.10
C HIS A 87 -8.54 -3.43 0.19
N LEU A 88 -7.34 -2.96 0.48
CA LEU A 88 -6.25 -3.81 0.92
C LEU A 88 -5.45 -3.12 2.01
N ARG A 89 -4.71 -3.90 2.79
CA ARG A 89 -3.74 -3.40 3.78
C ARG A 89 -2.32 -3.69 3.31
N ILE A 90 -1.49 -2.65 3.34
CA ILE A 90 -0.04 -2.75 3.11
C ILE A 90 0.73 -2.17 4.30
N ALA A 91 1.83 -2.82 4.68
CA ALA A 91 2.78 -2.30 5.67
C ALA A 91 3.90 -1.53 4.98
N PHE A 92 4.27 -0.35 5.50
CA PHE A 92 5.45 0.42 5.06
C PHE A 92 6.69 0.16 5.92
N LEU A 93 6.74 -1.03 6.52
CA LEU A 93 7.86 -1.50 7.34
C LEU A 93 9.11 -1.94 6.56
N PRO A 94 9.02 -2.45 5.31
CA PRO A 94 10.21 -2.85 4.58
C PRO A 94 11.25 -1.74 4.42
N PRO A 95 12.52 -2.08 4.14
CA PRO A 95 13.54 -1.12 3.77
C PRO A 95 13.12 -0.32 2.53
N ARG A 96 13.65 0.89 2.40
CA ARG A 96 13.32 1.81 1.31
C ARG A 96 13.65 1.19 -0.05
N GLU A 97 14.78 0.50 -0.13
CA GLU A 97 15.32 -0.11 -1.33
C GLU A 97 14.38 -1.18 -1.89
N LEU A 98 13.73 -1.95 -1.00
CA LEU A 98 12.72 -2.91 -1.40
C LEU A 98 11.47 -2.20 -1.94
N LEU A 99 11.05 -1.09 -1.32
CA LEU A 99 9.91 -0.31 -1.81
C LEU A 99 10.18 0.27 -3.20
N ASP A 100 11.38 0.78 -3.45
CA ASP A 100 11.76 1.35 -4.76
C ASP A 100 11.75 0.29 -5.87
N ASP A 101 12.06 -0.98 -5.56
CA ASP A 101 12.01 -2.09 -6.52
C ASP A 101 10.59 -2.65 -6.74
N VAL A 102 9.78 -2.75 -5.68
CA VAL A 102 8.46 -3.41 -5.76
C VAL A 102 7.34 -2.49 -6.23
N LEU A 103 7.39 -1.19 -5.91
CA LEU A 103 6.31 -0.25 -6.23
C LEU A 103 6.10 -0.07 -7.74
N PRO A 104 7.14 0.03 -8.60
CA PRO A 104 6.94 0.07 -10.05
C PRO A 104 6.23 -1.17 -10.59
N ARG A 105 6.59 -2.36 -10.07
CA ARG A 105 5.96 -3.64 -10.45
C ARG A 105 4.49 -3.69 -10.03
N TRP A 106 4.18 -3.20 -8.84
CA TRP A 106 2.80 -3.09 -8.37
C TRP A 106 1.98 -2.10 -9.21
N VAL A 107 2.51 -0.91 -9.50
CA VAL A 107 1.82 0.09 -10.34
C VAL A 107 1.50 -0.49 -11.71
N LYS A 108 2.48 -1.15 -12.33
CA LYS A 108 2.30 -1.84 -13.62
C LYS A 108 1.21 -2.90 -13.54
N PHE A 109 1.33 -3.84 -12.59
CA PHE A 109 0.34 -4.89 -12.38
C PHE A 109 -1.06 -4.33 -12.18
N HIS A 110 -1.22 -3.31 -11.32
CA HIS A 110 -2.52 -2.74 -11.02
C HIS A 110 -3.18 -2.19 -12.29
N ASN A 111 -2.46 -1.35 -13.03
CA ASN A 111 -3.01 -0.72 -14.23
C ASN A 111 -3.32 -1.73 -15.33
N GLU A 112 -2.53 -2.81 -15.46
CA GLU A 112 -2.85 -3.93 -16.35
C GLU A 112 -4.08 -4.71 -15.87
N TYR A 113 -4.20 -4.98 -14.57
CA TYR A 113 -5.30 -5.75 -14.01
C TYR A 113 -6.66 -5.05 -14.16
N VAL A 114 -6.71 -3.72 -13.97
CA VAL A 114 -7.98 -2.97 -14.01
C VAL A 114 -8.37 -2.48 -15.42
N ASN A 115 -7.44 -2.47 -16.38
CA ASN A 115 -7.68 -2.02 -17.75
C ASN A 115 -7.58 -3.12 -18.81
N GLY A 116 -6.86 -4.20 -18.52
CA GLY A 116 -6.55 -5.29 -19.44
C GLY A 116 -7.46 -6.51 -19.31
N GLY A 117 -8.75 -6.28 -19.07
CA GLY A 117 -9.77 -7.30 -19.32
C GLY A 117 -9.86 -7.62 -20.81
#